data_AF-A0A951ZJD9-F1
#
_entry.id   AF-A0A951ZJD9-F1
#
_cell.length_a   1.000
_cell.length_b   1.000
_cell.length_c   1.000
_cell.angle_alpha   90.00
_cell.angle_beta   90.00
_cell.angle_gamma   90.00
#
_symmetry.space_group_name_H-M   'P 1'
#
loop_
_entity.id
_entity.type
_entity.pdbx_description
1 polymer ?
#
loop_
_entity_poly.entity_id
_entity_poly.type
_entity_poly.pdbx_seq_one_letter_code
_entity_poly.pdbx_strand_id
1 'polypeptide(L)'
;LLQEAGCFALVLEKVPAKLAADVAKSLHIPVIGIGAGNQVDGQVLVTHDMLGITVEFKPRFLRRYLDLNTAITQAVQQYISDIKSGDFPNDSEQY
;
A
#
# COMPACT_ATOMS: atom_id res chain seq x y z
N LEU A 1 24.92 12.40 10.44
CA LEU A 1 24.47 11.83 11.75
C LEU A 1 23.91 10.41 11.64
N LEU A 2 22.71 10.16 11.08
CA LEU A 2 22.14 8.79 11.09
C LEU A 2 22.99 7.76 10.31
N GLN A 3 23.45 8.13 9.11
CA GLN A 3 24.39 7.31 8.33
C GLN A 3 25.70 7.04 9.10
N GLU A 4 26.27 8.07 9.72
CA GLU A 4 27.50 7.97 10.53
C GLU A 4 27.28 7.11 11.79
N ALA A 5 26.07 7.11 12.33
CA ALA A 5 25.66 6.26 13.44
C ALA A 5 25.44 4.78 13.03
N GLY A 6 25.61 4.45 11.74
CA GLY A 6 25.55 3.08 11.24
C GLY A 6 24.18 2.63 10.71
N CYS A 7 23.23 3.55 10.49
CA CYS A 7 21.98 3.20 9.78
C CYS A 7 22.30 2.70 8.38
N PHE A 8 21.77 1.53 8.00
CA PHE A 8 22.04 0.92 6.70
C PHE A 8 21.17 1.49 5.57
N ALA A 9 20.08 2.18 5.90
CA ALA A 9 19.15 2.83 4.96
C ALA A 9 18.37 3.94 5.66
N LEU A 10 17.74 4.81 4.88
CA LEU A 10 16.90 5.91 5.37
C LEU A 10 15.55 5.91 4.65
N VAL A 11 14.45 6.09 5.39
CA VAL A 11 13.13 6.35 4.80
C VAL A 11 12.86 7.85 4.83
N LEU A 12 12.46 8.42 3.69
CA LEU A 12 11.97 9.79 3.57
C LEU A 12 10.46 9.78 3.31
N GLU A 13 9.71 10.28 4.28
CA GLU A 13 8.25 10.38 4.21
C GLU A 13 7.82 11.82 4.02
N LYS A 14 6.97 12.06 3.00
CA LYS A 14 6.32 13.37 2.76
C LYS A 14 7.31 14.52 2.58
N VAL A 15 8.45 14.24 1.95
CA VAL A 15 9.50 15.23 1.64
C VAL A 15 9.31 15.76 0.21
N PRO A 16 9.48 17.08 -0.06
CA PRO A 16 9.45 17.61 -1.42
C PRO A 16 10.44 16.87 -2.34
N ALA A 17 9.99 16.49 -3.54
CA ALA A 17 10.77 15.62 -4.43
C ALA A 17 12.18 16.12 -4.75
N LYS A 18 12.36 17.43 -4.90
CA LYS A 18 13.69 18.04 -5.12
C LYS A 18 14.61 17.84 -3.92
N LEU A 19 14.10 18.11 -2.71
CA LEU A 19 14.87 17.93 -1.48
C LEU A 19 15.22 16.45 -1.24
N ALA A 20 14.28 15.55 -1.49
CA ALA A 20 14.53 14.11 -1.39
C ALA A 20 15.63 13.64 -2.36
N ALA A 21 15.64 14.18 -3.59
CA ALA A 21 16.68 13.91 -4.58
C ALA A 21 18.06 14.41 -4.11
N ASP A 22 18.11 15.61 -3.52
CA ASP A 22 19.35 16.18 -3.00
C ASP A 22 19.88 15.35 -1.82
N VAL A 23 18.99 14.89 -0.92
CA VAL A 23 19.35 13.98 0.19
C VAL A 23 19.88 12.64 -0.35
N ALA A 24 19.17 11.99 -1.27
CA ALA A 24 19.59 10.70 -1.85
C ALA A 24 20.97 10.78 -2.50
N LYS A 25 21.28 11.88 -3.21
CA LYS A 25 22.61 12.09 -3.82
C LYS A 25 23.73 12.35 -2.80
N SER A 26 23.40 12.82 -1.60
CA SER A 26 24.38 13.18 -0.57
C SER A 26 24.76 12.01 0.35
N LEU A 27 23.98 10.93 0.34
CA LEU A 27 24.17 9.77 1.18
C LEU A 27 24.76 8.61 0.36
N HIS A 28 25.48 7.72 1.01
CA HIS A 28 25.98 6.47 0.41
C HIS A 28 25.14 5.25 0.84
N ILE A 29 24.19 5.44 1.76
CA ILE A 29 23.21 4.41 2.13
C ILE A 29 21.93 4.58 1.30
N PRO A 30 21.22 3.48 0.99
CA PRO A 30 19.95 3.54 0.27
C PRO A 30 18.91 4.45 0.94
N VAL A 31 18.25 5.26 0.10
CA VAL A 31 17.14 6.11 0.49
C VAL A 31 15.83 5.57 -0.11
N ILE A 32 14.86 5.28 0.75
CA ILE A 32 13.55 4.74 0.40
C ILE A 32 12.49 5.84 0.56
N GLY A 33 11.75 6.14 -0.49
CA GLY A 33 10.74 7.20 -0.49
C GLY A 33 9.32 6.68 -0.24
N ILE A 34 8.53 7.47 0.50
CA ILE A 34 7.06 7.43 0.47
C ILE A 34 6.52 8.85 0.38
N GLY A 35 5.94 9.19 -0.78
CA GLY A 35 5.59 10.57 -1.08
C GLY A 35 6.79 11.52 -1.19
N ALA A 36 7.97 10.98 -1.51
CA ALA A 36 9.24 11.72 -1.64
C ALA A 36 9.70 11.89 -3.12
N GLY A 37 8.85 11.60 -4.10
CA GLY A 37 9.22 11.58 -5.51
C GLY A 37 10.01 10.32 -5.91
N ASN A 38 10.43 10.26 -7.18
CA ASN A 38 11.04 9.06 -7.78
C ASN A 38 12.56 9.12 -7.90
N GLN A 39 13.21 10.17 -7.39
CA GLN A 39 14.67 10.37 -7.47
C GLN A 39 15.38 9.88 -6.20
N VAL A 40 14.88 8.80 -5.63
CA VAL A 40 15.43 8.07 -4.47
C VAL A 40 15.67 6.61 -4.90
N ASP A 41 16.43 5.85 -4.12
CA ASP A 41 16.89 4.51 -4.52
C ASP A 41 15.80 3.43 -4.50
N GLY A 42 14.75 3.63 -3.69
CA GLY A 42 13.63 2.71 -3.60
C GLY A 42 12.34 3.39 -3.16
N GLN A 43 11.25 2.63 -3.13
CA GLN A 43 9.94 3.12 -2.74
C GLN A 43 9.29 2.17 -1.73
N VAL A 44 8.49 2.73 -0.84
CA VAL A 44 7.65 1.97 0.09
C VAL A 44 6.22 2.52 0.04
N LEU A 45 5.25 1.61 0.07
CA LEU A 45 3.83 1.92 0.24
C LEU A 45 3.24 0.96 1.27
N VAL A 46 2.22 1.41 1.99
CA VAL A 46 1.46 0.55 2.88
C VAL A 46 0.56 -0.36 2.04
N THR A 47 0.63 -1.67 2.25
CA THR A 47 -0.10 -2.67 1.44
C THR A 47 -1.62 -2.43 1.43
N HIS A 48 -2.22 -2.09 2.57
CA HIS A 48 -3.66 -1.81 2.67
C HIS A 48 -4.09 -0.62 1.81
N ASP A 49 -3.28 0.44 1.78
CA ASP A 49 -3.53 1.63 0.98
C ASP A 49 -3.34 1.33 -0.51
N MET A 50 -2.26 0.60 -0.84
CA MET A 50 -1.94 0.16 -2.20
C MET A 50 -3.05 -0.74 -2.79
N LEU A 51 -3.60 -1.64 -1.98
CA LEU A 51 -4.66 -2.57 -2.39
C LEU A 51 -6.08 -1.98 -2.24
N GLY A 52 -6.21 -0.73 -1.78
CA GLY A 52 -7.50 -0.05 -1.67
C GLY A 52 -8.43 -0.65 -0.60
N ILE A 53 -7.89 -1.21 0.48
CA ILE A 53 -8.67 -1.68 1.63
C ILE A 53 -9.16 -0.48 2.45
N THR A 54 -8.29 0.49 2.71
CA THR A 54 -8.64 1.71 3.46
C THR A 54 -9.30 2.72 2.54
N VAL A 55 -10.54 3.11 2.84
CA VAL A 55 -11.35 3.97 1.94
C VAL A 55 -11.19 5.46 2.27
N GLU A 56 -11.08 5.78 3.56
CA GLU A 56 -11.09 7.16 4.08
C GLU A 56 -9.75 7.88 3.88
N PHE A 57 -8.65 7.14 3.82
CA PHE A 57 -7.31 7.71 3.63
C PHE A 57 -6.94 7.77 2.14
N LYS A 58 -6.79 8.99 1.62
CA LYS A 58 -6.44 9.26 0.20
C LYS A 58 -5.35 10.34 0.08
N PRO A 59 -4.11 10.08 0.55
CA PRO A 59 -3.03 11.03 0.36
C PRO A 59 -2.66 11.13 -1.13
N ARG A 60 -2.26 12.34 -1.57
CA ARG A 60 -1.96 12.63 -2.99
C ARG A 60 -0.89 11.73 -3.61
N PHE A 61 0.04 11.21 -2.80
CA PHE A 61 1.14 10.38 -3.26
C PHE A 61 0.80 8.89 -3.36
N LEU A 62 -0.40 8.48 -2.94
CA LEU A 62 -0.81 7.08 -2.99
C LEU A 62 -1.38 6.73 -4.37
N ARG A 63 -0.78 5.72 -5.00
CA ARG A 63 -1.40 5.01 -6.12
C ARG A 63 -2.09 3.76 -5.59
N ARG A 64 -3.38 3.64 -5.85
CA ARG A 64 -4.13 2.39 -5.65
C ARG A 64 -3.92 1.49 -6.86
N TYR A 65 -3.50 0.26 -6.61
CA TYR A 65 -3.33 -0.79 -7.62
C TYR A 65 -4.52 -1.74 -7.67
N LEU A 66 -5.35 -1.76 -6.61
CA LEU A 66 -6.58 -2.53 -6.53
C LEU A 66 -7.62 -1.77 -5.71
N ASP A 67 -8.90 -2.16 -5.85
CA ASP A 67 -10.01 -1.73 -5.00
C ASP A 67 -10.58 -2.94 -4.25
N LEU A 68 -9.82 -3.42 -3.26
CA LEU A 68 -10.25 -4.57 -2.46
C LEU A 68 -11.46 -4.25 -1.60
N ASN A 69 -11.68 -3.00 -1.20
CA ASN A 69 -12.90 -2.65 -0.47
C ASN A 69 -14.16 -3.02 -1.27
N THR A 70 -14.21 -2.64 -2.54
CA THR A 70 -15.33 -2.99 -3.43
C THR A 70 -15.40 -4.51 -3.65
N ALA A 71 -14.27 -5.14 -3.98
CA ALA A 71 -14.25 -6.59 -4.24
C ALA A 71 -14.69 -7.43 -3.03
N ILE A 72 -14.20 -7.10 -1.83
CA ILE A 72 -14.60 -7.76 -0.59
C ILE A 72 -16.08 -7.51 -0.29
N THR A 73 -16.55 -6.27 -0.46
CA THR A 73 -17.97 -5.92 -0.25
C THR A 73 -18.88 -6.76 -1.16
N GLN A 74 -18.52 -6.89 -2.44
CA GLN A 74 -19.26 -7.70 -3.41
C GLN A 74 -19.24 -9.18 -3.03
N ALA A 75 -18.07 -9.73 -2.66
CA ALA A 75 -17.96 -11.13 -2.24
C ALA A 75 -18.84 -11.44 -1.02
N VAL A 76 -18.86 -10.55 -0.03
CA VAL A 76 -19.72 -10.69 1.16
C VAL A 76 -21.20 -10.60 0.79
N GLN A 77 -21.58 -9.68 -0.10
CA GLN A 77 -22.97 -9.57 -0.58
C GLN A 77 -23.42 -10.81 -1.34
N GLN A 78 -22.55 -11.38 -2.20
CA GLN A 78 -22.84 -12.61 -2.92
C GLN A 78 -23.03 -13.77 -1.95
N TYR A 79 -22.11 -13.95 -0.99
CA TYR A 79 -22.23 -14.98 0.04
C TYR A 79 -23.54 -14.87 0.84
N ILE A 80 -23.96 -13.65 1.20
CA ILE A 80 -25.24 -13.40 1.86
C ILE A 80 -26.42 -13.78 0.94
N SER A 81 -26.33 -13.49 -0.36
CA SER A 81 -27.35 -13.87 -1.33
C SER A 81 -27.47 -15.38 -1.40
N ASP A 82 -26.36 -16.09 -1.51
CA ASP A 82 -26.32 -17.55 -1.67
C ASP A 82 -26.87 -18.28 -0.43
N ILE A 83 -26.58 -17.77 0.78
CA ILE A 83 -27.20 -18.28 2.02
C ILE A 83 -28.73 -18.05 1.99
N LYS A 84 -29.18 -16.86 1.58
CA LYS A 84 -30.61 -16.51 1.62
C LYS A 84 -31.42 -17.27 0.57
N SER A 85 -30.84 -17.59 -0.57
CA SER A 85 -31.46 -18.43 -1.59
C SER A 85 -31.38 -19.93 -1.26
N GLY A 86 -30.52 -20.32 -0.32
CA GLY A 86 -30.20 -21.72 -0.05
C GLY A 86 -29.32 -22.36 -1.12
N ASP A 87 -28.64 -21.54 -1.93
CA ASP A 87 -27.67 -22.00 -2.94
C ASP A 87 -26.32 -22.37 -2.30
N PHE A 88 -26.04 -21.84 -1.10
CA PHE A 88 -24.87 -22.23 -0.31
C PHE A 88 -25.26 -22.75 1.10
N PRO A 89 -24.71 -23.90 1.54
CA PRO A 89 -23.97 -24.86 0.72
C PRO A 89 -24.91 -25.63 -0.21
N ASN A 90 -24.44 -26.00 -1.41
CA ASN A 90 -25.14 -26.90 -2.32
C ASN A 90 -24.68 -28.37 -2.17
N ASP A 91 -25.22 -29.27 -2.98
CA ASP A 91 -24.94 -30.72 -2.95
C ASP A 91 -23.46 -31.09 -3.12
N SER A 92 -22.64 -30.24 -3.75
CA SER A 92 -21.19 -30.47 -3.88
C SER A 92 -20.38 -29.97 -2.69
N GLU A 93 -21.02 -29.25 -1.77
CA GLU A 93 -20.41 -28.56 -0.62
C GLU A 93 -20.82 -29.21 0.72
N GLN A 94 -21.40 -30.42 0.67
CA GLN A 94 -21.84 -31.21 1.83
C GLN A 94 -21.37 -32.67 1.76
N TYR A 95 -21.29 -33.36 2.92
CA TYR A 95 -20.90 -34.77 3.06
C TYR A 95 -22.11 -35.72 3.06
#